data_AF-A0A2E7BS76-F1
#
_entry.id   AF-A0A2E7BS76-F1
#
_cell.length_a   1.000
_cell.length_b   1.000
_cell.length_c   1.000
_cell.angle_alpha   90.00
_cell.angle_beta   90.00
_cell.angle_gamma   90.00
#
_symmetry.space_group_name_H-M   'P 1'
#
loop_
_entity.id
_entity.type
_entity.pdbx_description
1 polymer ?
#
loop_
_entity_poly.entity_id
_entity_poly.type
_entity_poly.pdbx_seq_one_letter_code
_entity_poly.pdbx_strand_id
1 'polypeptide(L)'
;MAIKGPTQQILPRDELLRRATQGRPLRDPAPTEQVLERPGASGVESSERLQALQGVVGHQQHRAQPMNPGAAGPRNLGPATRMELEAQIGNDLAQRTRAQFTHFDLQNWQQLQSGRVDMRDPAARAAMPESVQESYDYYYNKAEANDWGSVRVLERQVGDDPVYLVATTTDGSDAYMELFDRDGEPLGSGQQIEGQPTDWDAVQGACREHLEQYG
;
A
#
# COMPACT_ATOMS: atom_id res chain seq x y z
N MET A 1 2.32 -28.48 19.45
CA MET A 1 1.90 -28.24 18.06
C MET A 1 1.69 -26.74 17.90
N ALA A 2 2.32 -26.09 16.92
CA ALA A 2 2.12 -24.67 16.67
C ALA A 2 1.01 -24.48 15.62
N ILE A 3 -0.07 -23.81 15.99
CA ILE A 3 -1.15 -23.45 15.07
C ILE A 3 -0.68 -22.23 14.28
N LYS A 4 -0.41 -22.39 12.98
CA LYS A 4 -0.21 -21.23 12.10
C LYS A 4 -1.53 -20.46 12.03
N GLY A 5 -1.51 -19.21 12.49
CA GLY A 5 -2.63 -18.29 12.28
C GLY A 5 -2.86 -18.04 10.78
N PRO A 6 -4.08 -17.66 10.38
CA PRO A 6 -4.39 -17.41 8.97
C PRO A 6 -3.59 -16.22 8.45
N THR A 7 -2.74 -16.46 7.45
CA THR A 7 -2.07 -15.39 6.69
C THR A 7 -3.12 -14.59 5.93
N GLN A 8 -3.50 -13.41 6.43
CA GLN A 8 -4.34 -12.48 5.67
C GLN A 8 -3.50 -11.93 4.51
N GLN A 9 -3.85 -12.31 3.28
CA GLN A 9 -3.33 -11.63 2.10
C GLN A 9 -3.96 -10.24 2.01
N ILE A 10 -3.19 -9.22 2.35
CA ILE A 10 -3.54 -7.82 2.06
C ILE A 10 -3.53 -7.67 0.54
N LEU A 11 -4.62 -7.14 -0.03
CA LEU A 11 -4.76 -6.92 -1.46
C LEU A 11 -4.27 -5.52 -1.82
N PRO A 12 -3.66 -5.32 -3.01
CA PRO A 12 -3.20 -4.00 -3.45
C PRO A 12 -4.37 -3.04 -3.64
N ARG A 13 -4.13 -1.72 -3.47
CA ARG A 13 -5.17 -0.66 -3.48
C ARG A 13 -6.06 -0.72 -4.73
N ASP A 14 -5.47 -0.88 -5.90
CA ASP A 14 -6.21 -0.97 -7.16
C ASP A 14 -7.10 -2.22 -7.24
N GLU A 15 -6.70 -3.34 -6.64
CA GLU A 15 -7.52 -4.55 -6.55
C GLU A 15 -8.67 -4.39 -5.54
N LEU A 16 -8.48 -3.63 -4.45
CA LEU A 16 -9.55 -3.27 -3.51
C LEU A 16 -10.58 -2.34 -4.17
N LEU A 17 -10.13 -1.27 -4.83
CA LEU A 17 -11.00 -0.35 -5.59
C LEU A 17 -11.73 -1.08 -6.73
N ARG A 18 -11.04 -1.99 -7.43
CA ARG A 18 -11.63 -2.84 -8.47
C ARG A 18 -12.66 -3.82 -7.91
N ARG A 19 -12.44 -4.42 -6.74
CA ARG A 19 -13.41 -5.33 -6.09
C ARG A 19 -14.63 -4.58 -5.55
N ALA A 20 -14.43 -3.39 -4.98
CA ALA A 20 -15.52 -2.54 -4.52
C ALA A 20 -16.43 -2.10 -5.68
N THR A 21 -15.84 -1.65 -6.80
CA THR A 21 -16.59 -1.28 -8.02
C THR A 21 -17.25 -2.48 -8.72
N GLN A 22 -16.72 -3.69 -8.54
CA GLN A 22 -17.33 -4.95 -9.01
C GLN A 22 -18.38 -5.56 -8.05
N GLY A 23 -18.61 -4.95 -6.88
CA GLY A 23 -19.69 -5.34 -5.97
C GLY A 23 -19.57 -6.72 -5.33
N ARG A 24 -18.35 -7.26 -5.17
CA ARG A 24 -18.13 -8.48 -4.36
C ARG A 24 -18.04 -8.13 -2.87
N PRO A 25 -18.72 -8.88 -1.97
CA PRO A 25 -18.59 -8.66 -0.53
C PRO A 25 -17.16 -8.96 -0.05
N LEU A 26 -16.68 -8.19 0.93
CA LEU A 26 -15.34 -8.32 1.51
C LEU A 26 -15.13 -9.59 2.37
N ARG A 27 -16.17 -10.43 2.52
CA ARG A 27 -16.12 -11.71 3.23
C ARG A 27 -17.02 -12.75 2.55
N ASP A 28 -16.43 -13.64 1.77
CA ASP A 28 -16.99 -14.95 1.46
C ASP A 28 -16.14 -16.02 2.18
N PRO A 29 -16.69 -16.79 3.14
CA PRO A 29 -16.07 -18.04 3.55
C PRO A 29 -16.20 -19.05 2.42
N ALA A 30 -15.08 -19.64 1.99
CA ALA A 30 -15.07 -20.56 0.86
C ALA A 30 -15.93 -21.81 1.12
N PRO A 31 -16.76 -22.27 0.16
CA PRO A 31 -17.40 -23.57 0.23
C PRO A 31 -16.36 -24.66 -0.07
N THR A 32 -16.04 -25.47 0.93
CA THR A 32 -15.22 -26.68 0.77
C THR A 32 -16.10 -27.83 0.29
N GLU A 33 -16.02 -28.19 -0.98
CA GLU A 33 -16.48 -29.51 -1.45
C GLU A 33 -15.82 -29.91 -2.78
N GLN A 34 -14.87 -30.85 -2.73
CA GLN A 34 -14.69 -31.84 -3.78
C GLN A 34 -14.39 -33.20 -3.16
N VAL A 35 -15.23 -34.17 -3.54
CA VAL A 35 -15.15 -35.58 -3.16
C VAL A 35 -14.00 -36.26 -3.90
N LEU A 36 -13.28 -37.13 -3.21
CA LEU A 36 -12.15 -37.89 -3.76
C LEU A 36 -12.52 -39.36 -3.92
N GLU A 37 -12.61 -39.85 -5.17
CA GLU A 37 -12.75 -41.28 -5.46
C GLU A 37 -11.48 -41.89 -6.09
N ARG A 38 -11.24 -43.18 -5.78
CA ARG A 38 -10.29 -44.15 -6.36
C ARG A 38 -11.09 -45.43 -6.64
N PRO A 39 -10.78 -46.33 -7.61
CA PRO A 39 -9.46 -46.72 -8.18
C PRO A 39 -9.41 -46.62 -9.74
N GLY A 40 -8.42 -47.13 -10.51
CA GLY A 40 -7.09 -47.71 -10.22
C GLY A 40 -6.66 -48.84 -11.19
N ALA A 41 -5.41 -49.30 -11.08
CA ALA A 41 -4.76 -50.46 -11.74
C ALA A 41 -4.49 -50.47 -13.27
N SER A 42 -3.18 -50.42 -13.60
CA SER A 42 -2.41 -51.29 -14.54
C SER A 42 -2.79 -51.48 -16.02
N GLY A 43 -1.81 -51.28 -16.90
CA GLY A 43 -1.78 -51.80 -18.29
C GLY A 43 -0.48 -51.38 -19.01
N VAL A 44 0.23 -52.31 -19.64
CA VAL A 44 1.62 -52.12 -20.13
C VAL A 44 1.70 -52.12 -21.67
N GLU A 45 2.58 -51.27 -22.21
CA GLU A 45 3.40 -51.44 -23.43
C GLU A 45 2.84 -51.54 -24.88
N SER A 46 3.56 -50.81 -25.75
CA SER A 46 4.04 -51.19 -27.10
C SER A 46 3.27 -50.88 -28.41
N SER A 47 3.95 -50.03 -29.20
CA SER A 47 4.24 -50.16 -30.64
C SER A 47 3.31 -49.64 -31.76
N GLU A 48 3.93 -48.78 -32.57
CA GLU A 48 3.92 -48.65 -34.05
C GLU A 48 2.64 -48.43 -34.89
N ARG A 49 2.63 -47.25 -35.54
CA ARG A 49 2.42 -47.01 -36.99
C ARG A 49 1.72 -48.12 -37.82
N LEU A 50 0.56 -47.80 -38.41
CA LEU A 50 0.46 -47.41 -39.84
C LEU A 50 -0.95 -46.98 -40.28
N GLN A 51 -1.01 -46.47 -41.51
CA GLN A 51 -2.15 -45.91 -42.26
C GLN A 51 -3.39 -46.82 -42.38
N ALA A 52 -4.59 -46.23 -42.43
CA ALA A 52 -5.65 -46.59 -43.38
C ALA A 52 -6.72 -45.47 -43.52
N LEU A 53 -7.57 -45.58 -44.54
CA LEU A 53 -8.50 -44.56 -45.07
C LEU A 53 -9.97 -44.84 -44.73
N GLN A 54 -10.81 -43.79 -44.89
CA GLN A 54 -12.26 -43.80 -45.20
C GLN A 54 -13.28 -44.30 -44.14
N GLY A 55 -14.46 -43.65 -44.09
CA GLY A 55 -15.70 -44.33 -43.65
C GLY A 55 -16.73 -43.61 -42.77
N VAL A 56 -17.25 -42.43 -43.18
CA VAL A 56 -18.68 -41.98 -43.16
C VAL A 56 -19.61 -42.27 -41.94
N VAL A 57 -20.48 -41.29 -41.61
CA VAL A 57 -21.53 -41.26 -40.55
C VAL A 57 -20.97 -41.08 -39.12
N GLY A 58 -21.44 -40.16 -38.26
CA GLY A 58 -22.45 -39.10 -38.44
C GLY A 58 -23.36 -38.96 -37.21
N HIS A 59 -22.98 -38.17 -36.20
CA HIS A 59 -23.86 -37.83 -35.07
C HIS A 59 -23.73 -36.38 -34.58
N GLN A 60 -24.86 -35.67 -34.69
CA GLN A 60 -25.48 -34.82 -33.66
C GLN A 60 -24.57 -33.81 -32.93
N GLN A 61 -24.55 -32.58 -33.45
CA GLN A 61 -24.02 -31.41 -32.73
C GLN A 61 -24.88 -31.09 -31.50
N HIS A 62 -24.41 -31.42 -30.30
CA HIS A 62 -24.95 -30.86 -29.06
C HIS A 62 -24.55 -29.38 -28.96
N ARG A 63 -25.46 -28.51 -29.41
CA ARG A 63 -25.34 -27.06 -29.34
C ARG A 63 -25.47 -26.60 -27.89
N ALA A 64 -24.37 -26.61 -27.15
CA ALA A 64 -24.31 -25.97 -25.84
C ALA A 64 -24.69 -24.49 -25.97
N GLN A 65 -25.73 -24.07 -25.25
CA GLN A 65 -26.08 -22.66 -25.15
C GLN A 65 -24.97 -21.95 -24.36
N PRO A 66 -24.38 -20.84 -24.86
CA PRO A 66 -23.56 -20.00 -24.02
C PRO A 66 -24.49 -19.36 -22.99
N MET A 67 -24.47 -19.87 -21.74
CA MET A 67 -25.08 -19.16 -20.63
C MET A 67 -24.30 -17.85 -20.45
N ASN A 68 -24.92 -16.77 -20.89
CA ASN A 68 -24.40 -15.42 -20.76
C ASN A 68 -24.44 -15.07 -19.26
N PRO A 69 -23.30 -15.02 -18.53
CA PRO A 69 -23.32 -14.63 -17.14
C PRO A 69 -23.80 -13.18 -17.12
N GLY A 70 -24.99 -12.96 -16.55
CA GLY A 70 -25.67 -11.67 -16.62
C GLY A 70 -24.72 -10.55 -16.24
N ALA A 71 -24.49 -9.63 -17.18
CA ALA A 71 -23.58 -8.51 -16.98
C ALA A 71 -24.11 -7.67 -15.82
N ALA A 72 -23.57 -7.92 -14.63
CA ALA A 72 -23.66 -7.03 -13.50
C ALA A 72 -22.86 -5.78 -13.90
N GLY A 73 -23.55 -4.85 -14.58
CA GLY A 73 -23.00 -3.55 -14.91
C GLY A 73 -22.44 -2.90 -13.64
N PRO A 74 -21.39 -2.08 -13.76
CA PRO A 74 -20.74 -1.47 -12.61
C PRO A 74 -21.79 -0.77 -11.76
N ARG A 75 -22.01 -1.28 -10.54
CA ARG A 75 -22.93 -0.65 -9.60
C ARG A 75 -22.25 0.61 -9.13
N ASN A 76 -22.65 1.74 -9.69
CA ASN A 76 -22.26 3.06 -9.20
C ASN A 76 -22.56 3.12 -7.70
N LEU A 77 -21.52 3.06 -6.88
CA LEU A 77 -21.64 3.21 -5.43
C LEU A 77 -22.23 4.59 -5.15
N GLY A 78 -23.20 4.65 -4.23
CA GLY A 78 -23.73 5.93 -3.78
C GLY A 78 -22.63 6.80 -3.16
N PRO A 79 -22.72 8.14 -3.21
CA PRO A 79 -21.66 9.03 -2.75
C PRO A 79 -21.27 8.78 -1.29
N ALA A 80 -22.23 8.43 -0.41
CA ALA A 80 -21.95 8.08 0.98
C ALA A 80 -21.07 6.82 1.11
N THR A 81 -21.39 5.73 0.42
CA THR A 81 -20.60 4.47 0.44
C THR A 81 -19.23 4.66 -0.18
N ARG A 82 -19.11 5.52 -1.20
CA ARG A 82 -17.82 5.90 -1.77
C ARG A 82 -16.96 6.65 -0.75
N MET A 83 -17.52 7.66 -0.10
CA MET A 83 -16.83 8.47 0.93
C MET A 83 -16.41 7.62 2.14
N GLU A 84 -17.25 6.68 2.59
CA GLU A 84 -16.92 5.73 3.65
C GLU A 84 -15.75 4.81 3.27
N LEU A 85 -15.73 4.32 2.03
CA LEU A 85 -14.63 3.49 1.51
C LEU A 85 -13.34 4.29 1.36
N GLU A 86 -13.40 5.52 0.85
CA GLU A 86 -12.25 6.43 0.72
C GLU A 86 -11.65 6.74 2.10
N ALA A 87 -12.48 7.04 3.11
CA ALA A 87 -12.05 7.23 4.49
C ALA A 87 -11.45 5.95 5.12
N GLN A 88 -11.98 4.76 4.79
CA GLN A 88 -11.42 3.50 5.28
C GLN A 88 -10.06 3.17 4.65
N ILE A 89 -9.88 3.47 3.35
CA ILE A 89 -8.59 3.32 2.65
C ILE A 89 -7.54 4.28 3.22
N GLY A 90 -7.90 5.55 3.47
CA GLY A 90 -7.00 6.53 4.09
C GLY A 90 -6.53 6.10 5.48
N ASN A 91 -7.45 5.61 6.32
CA ASN A 91 -7.11 5.08 7.64
C ASN A 91 -6.19 3.84 7.58
N ASP A 92 -6.42 2.93 6.63
CA ASP A 92 -5.56 1.75 6.42
C ASP A 92 -4.15 2.15 5.95
N LEU A 93 -4.03 3.09 4.99
CA LEU A 93 -2.73 3.61 4.55
C LEU A 93 -1.99 4.32 5.69
N ALA A 94 -2.68 5.14 6.48
CA ALA A 94 -2.09 5.80 7.65
C ALA A 94 -1.56 4.78 8.67
N GLN A 95 -2.34 3.72 8.98
CA GLN A 95 -1.91 2.66 9.89
C GLN A 95 -0.71 1.85 9.34
N ARG A 96 -0.75 1.44 8.07
CA ARG A 96 0.36 0.72 7.41
C ARG A 96 1.63 1.57 7.38
N THR A 97 1.50 2.85 7.04
CA THR A 97 2.63 3.79 6.96
C THR A 97 3.23 4.00 8.34
N ARG A 98 2.44 4.36 9.37
CA ARG A 98 2.96 4.51 10.75
C ARG A 98 3.68 3.24 11.22
N ALA A 99 3.08 2.06 11.03
CA ALA A 99 3.70 0.79 11.41
C ALA A 99 5.04 0.52 10.70
N GLN A 100 5.17 0.89 9.42
CA GLN A 100 6.42 0.79 8.66
C GLN A 100 7.48 1.79 9.17
N PHE A 101 7.08 3.01 9.52
CA PHE A 101 8.00 4.07 9.94
C PHE A 101 8.30 4.12 11.46
N THR A 102 7.59 3.37 12.31
CA THR A 102 7.88 3.26 13.77
C THR A 102 9.33 2.89 14.07
N HIS A 103 9.99 2.12 13.19
CA HIS A 103 11.38 1.68 13.33
C HIS A 103 12.30 2.26 12.25
N PHE A 104 11.86 3.30 11.53
CA PHE A 104 12.69 3.97 10.54
C PHE A 104 13.67 4.89 11.25
N ASP A 105 14.94 4.51 11.28
CA ASP A 105 16.01 5.24 11.99
C ASP A 105 16.30 6.59 11.31
N LEU A 106 15.78 7.68 11.89
CA LEU A 106 16.00 9.04 11.40
C LEU A 106 17.46 9.51 11.57
N GLN A 107 18.23 8.92 12.48
CA GLN A 107 19.64 9.25 12.67
C GLN A 107 20.55 8.54 11.63
N ASN A 108 19.99 7.61 10.85
CA ASN A 108 20.71 6.92 9.79
C ASN A 108 20.86 7.77 8.53
N TRP A 109 21.96 8.53 8.45
CA TRP A 109 22.25 9.42 7.32
C TRP A 109 22.10 8.74 5.93
N GLN A 110 22.42 7.45 5.82
CA GLN A 110 22.37 6.70 4.56
C GLN A 110 20.93 6.40 4.15
N GLN A 111 20.04 6.09 5.11
CA GLN A 111 18.61 5.99 4.85
C GLN A 111 18.00 7.35 4.44
N LEU A 112 18.51 8.46 4.99
CA LEU A 112 18.07 9.82 4.62
C LEU A 112 18.60 10.34 3.27
N GLN A 113 19.59 9.69 2.62
CA GLN A 113 19.99 10.05 1.24
C GLN A 113 19.24 9.27 0.16
N SER A 114 18.78 8.05 0.46
CA SER A 114 18.01 7.26 -0.51
C SER A 114 16.68 7.94 -0.83
N GLY A 115 16.30 8.02 -2.12
CA GLY A 115 15.01 8.60 -2.55
C GLY A 115 14.76 10.02 -2.04
N ARG A 116 15.79 10.85 -1.87
CA ARG A 116 15.68 12.24 -1.46
C ARG A 116 15.15 13.12 -2.60
N VAL A 117 14.15 13.93 -2.31
CA VAL A 117 13.68 15.03 -3.18
C VAL A 117 14.47 16.29 -2.81
N ASP A 118 15.04 16.99 -3.79
CA ASP A 118 15.76 18.23 -3.54
C ASP A 118 14.81 19.44 -3.56
N MET A 119 14.26 19.79 -2.38
CA MET A 119 13.31 20.90 -2.23
C MET A 119 13.90 22.29 -2.54
N ARG A 120 15.22 22.39 -2.78
CA ARG A 120 15.87 23.62 -3.24
C ARG A 120 15.83 23.77 -4.77
N ASP A 121 15.61 22.69 -5.52
CA ASP A 121 15.31 22.78 -6.94
C ASP A 121 13.86 23.26 -7.13
N PRO A 122 13.62 24.41 -7.79
CA PRO A 122 12.28 24.91 -8.04
C PRO A 122 11.39 23.93 -8.81
N ALA A 123 11.96 23.09 -9.68
CA ALA A 123 11.19 22.11 -10.46
C ALA A 123 10.71 20.95 -9.60
N ALA A 124 11.61 20.32 -8.83
CA ALA A 124 11.24 19.29 -7.85
C ALA A 124 10.24 19.83 -6.82
N ARG A 125 10.46 21.04 -6.29
CA ARG A 125 9.56 21.67 -5.33
C ARG A 125 8.16 21.93 -5.91
N ALA A 126 8.06 22.47 -7.13
CA ALA A 126 6.77 22.73 -7.77
C ALA A 126 5.97 21.45 -8.11
N ALA A 127 6.61 20.28 -8.07
CA ALA A 127 5.96 18.98 -8.23
C ALA A 127 5.45 18.36 -6.91
N MET A 128 5.78 18.94 -5.75
CA MET A 128 5.36 18.43 -4.44
C MET A 128 4.01 19.02 -3.99
N PRO A 129 3.17 18.26 -3.25
CA PRO A 129 1.96 18.78 -2.62
C PRO A 129 2.25 19.97 -1.70
N GLU A 130 1.29 20.90 -1.59
CA GLU A 130 1.43 22.13 -0.80
C GLU A 130 1.73 21.84 0.67
N SER A 131 1.02 20.88 1.28
CA SER A 131 1.26 20.44 2.68
C SER A 131 2.68 19.90 2.93
N VAL A 132 3.27 19.21 1.95
CA VAL A 132 4.66 18.72 2.01
C VAL A 132 5.64 19.90 1.92
N GLN A 133 5.34 20.90 1.09
CA GLN A 133 6.12 22.13 1.00
C GLN A 133 6.03 22.97 2.29
N GLU A 134 4.84 23.12 2.87
CA GLU A 134 4.62 23.84 4.13
C GLU A 134 5.33 23.16 5.31
N SER A 135 5.25 21.83 5.39
CA SER A 135 5.96 21.04 6.40
C SER A 135 7.48 21.18 6.23
N TYR A 136 7.99 21.04 5.00
CA TYR A 136 9.41 21.30 4.71
C TYR A 136 9.84 22.72 5.08
N ASP A 137 9.05 23.75 4.75
CA ASP A 137 9.38 25.15 5.05
C ASP A 137 9.35 25.44 6.54
N TYR A 138 8.35 24.92 7.27
CA TYR A 138 8.29 25.04 8.73
C TYR A 138 9.58 24.46 9.33
N TYR A 139 9.86 23.19 8.99
CA TYR A 139 11.05 22.54 9.50
C TYR A 139 12.31 23.19 9.00
N TYR A 140 12.41 23.75 7.78
CA TYR A 140 13.64 24.38 7.27
C TYR A 140 13.93 25.71 7.97
N ASN A 141 12.91 26.57 8.10
CA ASN A 141 13.04 27.91 8.68
C ASN A 141 13.26 27.88 10.19
N LYS A 142 12.69 26.91 10.90
CA LYS A 142 13.10 26.58 12.26
C LYS A 142 14.47 25.90 12.20
N ALA A 143 14.55 24.78 11.49
CA ALA A 143 15.64 23.89 11.05
C ALA A 143 17.05 24.41 10.72
N GLU A 144 17.57 23.78 9.67
CA GLU A 144 18.75 24.11 8.87
C GLU A 144 19.05 25.62 8.72
N ALA A 145 18.06 26.52 8.76
CA ALA A 145 18.27 27.97 8.75
C ALA A 145 18.92 28.54 10.04
N ASN A 146 18.77 27.88 11.20
CA ASN A 146 19.33 28.28 12.49
C ASN A 146 20.44 27.35 13.03
N ASP A 147 20.97 26.44 12.20
CA ASP A 147 22.19 25.64 12.49
C ASP A 147 22.15 24.78 13.78
N TRP A 148 20.98 24.19 14.04
CA TRP A 148 20.64 23.19 15.07
C TRP A 148 20.23 21.82 14.47
N GLY A 149 20.29 21.66 13.15
CA GLY A 149 19.76 20.46 12.49
C GLY A 149 19.66 20.52 10.95
N SER A 150 18.97 19.53 10.38
CA SER A 150 18.87 19.29 8.93
C SER A 150 17.50 18.74 8.52
N VAL A 151 17.00 19.15 7.35
CA VAL A 151 15.64 18.80 6.88
C VAL A 151 15.67 18.16 5.50
N ARG A 152 14.98 17.02 5.34
CA ARG A 152 14.99 16.22 4.12
C ARG A 152 13.56 15.83 3.74
N VAL A 153 13.22 15.89 2.46
CA VAL A 153 12.00 15.27 1.93
C VAL A 153 12.38 14.00 1.20
N LEU A 154 11.69 12.91 1.51
CA LEU A 154 11.95 11.58 0.99
C LEU A 154 10.68 11.03 0.35
N GLU A 155 10.78 10.47 -0.85
CA GLU A 155 9.72 9.65 -1.44
C GLU A 155 9.93 8.17 -1.04
N ARG A 156 8.87 7.51 -0.60
CA ARG A 156 8.91 6.14 -0.07
C ARG A 156 7.70 5.35 -0.53
N GLN A 157 7.84 4.03 -0.52
CA GLN A 157 6.76 3.11 -0.90
C GLN A 157 6.22 2.37 0.34
N VAL A 158 4.90 2.29 0.47
CA VAL A 158 4.19 1.52 1.49
C VAL A 158 3.23 0.56 0.80
N GLY A 159 3.67 -0.66 0.53
CA GLY A 159 2.98 -1.56 -0.40
C GLY A 159 3.07 -1.02 -1.83
N ASP A 160 1.94 -0.67 -2.43
CA ASP A 160 1.84 -0.05 -3.77
C ASP A 160 1.55 1.47 -3.70
N ASP A 161 1.44 2.01 -2.49
CA ASP A 161 1.09 3.42 -2.24
C ASP A 161 2.38 4.25 -2.03
N PRO A 162 2.66 5.28 -2.84
CA PRO A 162 3.79 6.19 -2.60
C PRO A 162 3.41 7.22 -1.53
N VAL A 163 4.35 7.50 -0.64
CA VAL A 163 4.20 8.43 0.49
C VAL A 163 5.40 9.37 0.55
N TYR A 164 5.17 10.60 1.00
CA TYR A 164 6.21 11.56 1.29
C TYR A 164 6.51 11.58 2.78
N LEU A 165 7.79 11.61 3.11
CA LEU A 165 8.31 11.76 4.47
C LEU A 165 9.13 13.05 4.53
N VAL A 166 8.67 14.02 5.32
CA VAL A 166 9.46 15.17 5.75
C VAL A 166 10.17 14.76 7.03
N ALA A 167 11.48 14.58 6.97
CA ALA A 167 12.34 14.14 8.05
C ALA A 167 13.27 15.27 8.51
N THR A 168 13.31 15.50 9.82
CA THR A 168 14.15 16.53 10.45
C THR A 168 15.01 15.89 11.53
N THR A 169 16.32 16.06 11.45
CA THR A 169 17.27 15.65 12.50
C THR A 169 17.79 16.89 13.19
N THR A 170 17.87 16.88 14.52
CA THR A 170 18.64 17.89 15.27
C THR A 170 20.10 17.47 15.40
N ASP A 171 20.98 18.38 15.81
CA ASP A 171 22.36 18.04 16.19
C ASP A 171 22.45 17.31 17.55
N GLY A 172 21.33 17.22 18.26
CA GLY A 172 21.15 16.38 19.43
C GLY A 172 20.70 14.96 19.07
N SER A 173 20.06 14.31 20.04
CA SER A 173 19.52 12.95 19.87
C SER A 173 18.12 12.92 19.25
N ASP A 174 17.49 14.08 19.04
CA ASP A 174 16.09 14.21 18.70
C ASP A 174 15.88 14.35 17.19
N ALA A 175 14.85 13.69 16.68
CA ALA A 175 14.45 13.75 15.29
C ALA A 175 12.92 13.74 15.15
N TYR A 176 12.41 14.33 14.09
CA TYR A 176 10.99 14.55 13.83
C TYR A 176 10.64 14.04 12.45
N MET A 177 9.42 13.53 12.29
CA MET A 177 8.91 13.11 11.00
C MET A 177 7.45 13.51 10.80
N GLU A 178 7.13 13.89 9.55
CA GLU A 178 5.77 14.02 9.07
C GLU A 178 5.58 13.21 7.78
N LEU A 179 4.50 12.44 7.75
CA LEU A 179 4.12 11.56 6.66
C LEU A 179 2.90 12.12 5.95
N PHE A 180 2.96 12.11 4.62
CA PHE A 180 1.88 12.50 3.73
C PHE A 180 1.69 11.42 2.66
N ASP A 181 0.48 11.26 2.15
CA ASP A 181 0.28 10.48 0.94
C ASP A 181 0.75 11.25 -0.30
N ARG A 182 0.56 10.65 -1.48
CA ARG A 182 0.91 11.24 -2.77
C ARG A 182 0.23 12.59 -3.04
N ASP A 183 -1.01 12.75 -2.61
CA ASP A 183 -1.83 13.93 -2.91
C ASP A 183 -1.62 15.02 -1.83
N GLY A 184 -0.91 14.69 -0.75
CA GLY A 184 -0.55 15.60 0.34
C GLY A 184 -1.41 15.44 1.59
N GLU A 185 -2.27 14.42 1.67
CA GLU A 185 -3.10 14.19 2.84
C GLU A 185 -2.24 13.63 4.00
N PRO A 186 -2.43 14.11 5.24
CA PRO A 186 -1.58 13.75 6.36
C PRO A 186 -1.82 12.31 6.84
N LEU A 187 -0.78 11.49 6.84
CA LEU A 187 -0.81 10.11 7.32
C LEU A 187 -0.38 10.00 8.79
N GLY A 188 0.43 10.94 9.28
CA GLY A 188 0.82 11.05 10.69
C GLY A 188 2.11 11.82 10.89
N SER A 189 2.30 12.33 12.11
CA SER A 189 3.52 12.98 12.56
C SER A 189 4.02 12.32 13.84
N GLY A 190 5.31 12.45 14.12
CA GLY A 190 5.88 11.88 15.32
C GLY A 190 7.33 12.30 15.53
N GLN A 191 7.89 11.82 16.64
CA GLN A 191 9.25 12.13 17.08
C GLN A 191 10.01 10.88 17.51
N GLN A 192 11.32 10.91 17.36
CA GLN A 192 12.26 9.93 17.88
C GLN A 192 13.23 10.65 18.82
N ILE A 193 13.35 10.14 20.04
CA ILE A 193 14.26 10.63 21.09
C ILE A 193 15.27 9.52 21.32
N GLU A 194 16.58 9.82 21.32
CA GLU A 194 17.65 8.87 21.68
C GLU A 194 17.57 7.51 20.93
N GLY A 195 17.20 7.54 19.64
CA GLY A 195 17.06 6.34 18.80
C GLY A 195 15.96 5.37 19.24
N GLN A 196 15.02 5.82 20.10
CA GLN A 196 13.80 5.07 20.41
C GLN A 196 12.88 5.00 19.18
N PRO A 197 11.96 4.01 19.12
CA PRO A 197 10.92 3.97 18.11
C PRO A 197 10.10 5.27 18.06
N THR A 198 9.54 5.60 16.90
CA THR A 198 8.74 6.82 16.71
C THR A 198 7.55 6.84 17.67
N ASP A 199 7.48 7.86 18.51
CA ASP A 199 6.28 8.23 19.24
C ASP A 199 5.37 9.01 18.30
N TRP A 200 4.16 8.49 18.06
CA TRP A 200 3.24 8.99 17.04
C TRP A 200 2.20 9.92 17.64
N ASP A 201 2.09 11.12 17.07
CA ASP A 201 1.12 12.12 17.51
C ASP A 201 -0.34 11.66 17.30
N ALA A 202 -1.20 12.11 18.20
CA ALA A 202 -2.65 11.99 18.05
C ALA A 202 -3.21 12.93 16.96
N VAL A 203 -2.50 14.02 16.63
CA VAL A 203 -2.89 15.05 15.66
C VAL A 203 -1.67 15.42 14.81
N GLN A 204 -1.85 15.55 13.49
CA GLN A 204 -0.76 15.93 12.59
C GLN A 204 -0.10 17.25 13.03
N GLY A 205 1.23 17.24 13.06
CA GLY A 205 2.05 18.41 13.36
C GLY A 205 2.15 18.76 14.85
N ALA A 206 1.59 17.96 15.77
CA ALA A 206 1.73 18.24 17.21
C ALA A 206 3.20 18.20 17.66
N CYS A 207 4.04 17.35 17.08
CA CYS A 207 5.47 17.33 17.35
C CYS A 207 6.21 18.64 16.99
N ARG A 208 5.61 19.54 16.19
CA ARG A 208 6.13 20.90 15.94
C ARG A 208 6.14 21.76 17.21
N GLU A 209 5.21 21.56 18.14
CA GLU A 209 5.14 22.34 19.40
C GLU A 209 6.39 22.15 20.28
N HIS A 210 7.02 20.97 20.23
CA HIS A 210 8.28 20.71 20.93
C HIS A 210 9.46 21.53 20.38
N LEU A 211 9.44 21.81 19.07
CA LEU A 211 10.47 22.62 18.39
C LEU A 211 10.34 24.13 18.64
N GLU A 212 9.18 24.61 19.11
CA GLU A 212 9.01 26.04 19.41
C GLU A 212 9.84 26.50 20.62
N GLN A 213 10.26 25.58 21.50
CA GLN A 213 10.99 25.88 22.73
C GLN A 213 12.45 26.33 22.51
N TYR A 214 12.96 26.22 21.27
CA TYR A 214 14.36 26.49 20.91
C TYR A 214 14.55 27.68 19.95
N GLY A 215 13.47 28.39 19.59
CA GLY A 215 13.53 29.48 18.60
C GLY A 215 12.74 30.74 18.95
#